data_AF-A0A7Y3LLU5-F1
#
_entry.id   AF-A0A7Y3LLU5-F1
#
_cell.length_a   1.000
_cell.length_b   1.000
_cell.length_c   1.000
_cell.angle_alpha   90.00
_cell.angle_beta   90.00
_cell.angle_gamma   90.00
#
_symmetry.space_group_name_H-M   'P 1'
#
loop_
_entity.id
_entity.type
_entity.pdbx_description
1 polymer ?
#
loop_
_entity_poly.entity_id
_entity_poly.type
_entity_poly.pdbx_seq_one_letter_code
_entity_poly.pdbx_strand_id
1 'polypeptide(L)' 'MPKTRTTLTIDEGLLRSVKVRAARLGLGESEVIEQAIRREIGMDLFDSLWERNTLTEEDADRLALEAQHITRNKSS' A
#
# COMPACT_ATOMS: atom_id res chain seq x y z
N MET A 1 -11.46 -2.61 4.61
CA MET A 1 -10.57 -3.12 5.68
C MET A 1 -10.88 -2.40 6.99
N PRO A 2 -10.77 -3.07 8.15
CA PRO A 2 -10.94 -2.42 9.46
C PRO A 2 -9.92 -1.30 9.66
N LYS A 3 -10.32 -0.22 10.33
CA LYS A 3 -9.45 0.94 10.63
C LYS A 3 -8.98 0.86 12.09
N THR A 4 -7.69 1.07 12.32
CA THR A 4 -7.11 1.17 13.67
C THR A 4 -6.93 2.64 14.04
N ARG A 5 -7.38 3.05 15.24
CA ARG A 5 -7.16 4.42 15.73
C ARG A 5 -5.74 4.54 16.25
N THR A 6 -5.01 5.53 15.74
CA THR A 6 -3.61 5.79 16.10
C THR A 6 -3.41 7.27 16.38
N THR A 7 -2.62 7.57 17.41
CA THR A 7 -2.15 8.93 17.70
C THR A 7 -0.72 9.05 17.17
N LEU A 8 -0.44 10.12 16.44
CA LEU A 8 0.88 10.37 15.86
C LEU A 8 1.26 11.85 16.04
N THR A 9 2.56 12.12 16.04
CA THR A 9 3.11 13.48 16.04
C THR A 9 3.52 13.85 14.62
N ILE A 10 3.03 14.98 14.11
CA ILE A 10 3.39 15.54 12.80
C ILE A 10 3.63 17.03 12.91
N ASP A 11 4.35 17.57 11.93
CA ASP A 11 4.52 19.00 11.76
C ASP A 11 3.15 19.72 11.71
N GLU A 12 3.07 20.86 12.38
CA GLU A 12 1.83 21.62 12.50
C GLU A 12 1.40 22.23 11.15
N GLY A 13 2.37 22.67 10.34
CA GLY A 13 2.13 23.17 8.98
C GLY A 13 1.61 22.07 8.05
N LEU A 14 2.13 20.85 8.21
CA LEU A 14 1.62 19.68 7.50
C LEU A 14 0.17 19.37 7.91
N LEU A 15 -0.15 19.36 9.21
CA LEU A 15 -1.53 19.15 9.68
C LEU A 15 -2.49 20.23 9.13
N ARG A 16 -2.07 21.50 9.09
CA ARG A 16 -2.87 22.57 8.47
C ARG A 16 -3.12 22.30 6.98
N SER A 17 -2.11 21.84 6.26
CA SER A 17 -2.23 21.51 4.83
C SER A 17 -3.20 20.35 4.59
N VAL A 18 -3.16 19.33 5.46
CA VAL A 18 -4.13 18.21 5.45
C VAL A 18 -5.54 18.73 5.65
N LYS A 19 -5.78 19.60 6.63
CA LYS A 19 -7.10 20.20 6.90
C LYS A 19 -7.68 20.94 5.70
N VAL A 20 -6.86 21.77 5.05
CA VAL A 20 -7.28 22.50 3.83
C VAL A 20 -7.65 21.51 2.72
N ARG A 21 -6.85 20.47 2.53
CA ARG A 21 -7.12 19.45 1.49
C ARG A 21 -8.37 18.63 1.79
N ALA A 22 -8.55 18.22 3.05
CA ALA A 22 -9.73 17.51 3.54
C ALA A 22 -11.01 18.31 3.24
N ALA A 23 -11.02 19.61 3.60
CA ALA A 23 -12.14 20.50 3.31
C ALA A 23 -12.42 20.65 1.80
N ARG A 24 -11.37 20.78 0.96
CA ARG A 24 -11.53 20.88 -0.49
C ARG A 24 -12.08 19.62 -1.15
N LEU A 25 -11.81 18.45 -0.57
CA LEU A 25 -12.22 17.15 -1.11
C LEU A 25 -13.49 16.60 -0.46
N GLY A 26 -14.01 17.25 0.59
CA GLY A 26 -15.13 16.72 1.39
C GLY A 26 -14.77 15.45 2.14
N LEU A 27 -13.49 15.27 2.50
CA LEU A 27 -12.96 14.09 3.18
C LEU A 27 -12.57 14.42 4.63
N GLY A 28 -12.40 13.39 5.45
CA GLY A 28 -11.78 13.50 6.77
C GLY A 28 -10.26 13.64 6.70
N GLU A 29 -9.67 14.25 7.73
CA GLU A 29 -8.20 14.38 7.85
C GLU A 29 -7.50 13.01 7.80
N SER A 30 -8.05 12.00 8.49
CA SER A 30 -7.53 10.63 8.49
C SER A 30 -7.55 9.97 7.12
N GLU A 31 -8.55 10.27 6.29
CA GLU A 31 -8.64 9.73 4.93
C GLU A 31 -7.58 10.34 4.02
N VAL A 32 -7.37 11.65 4.13
CA VAL A 32 -6.31 12.35 3.38
C VAL A 32 -4.93 11.84 3.79
N ILE A 33 -4.70 11.64 5.09
CA ILE A 33 -3.45 11.08 5.62
C ILE A 33 -3.25 9.65 5.11
N GLU A 34 -4.27 8.80 5.19
CA GLU A 34 -4.18 7.42 4.73
C GLU A 34 -3.90 7.33 3.23
N GLN A 35 -4.58 8.12 2.40
CA GLN A 35 -4.31 8.16 0.96
C GLN A 35 -2.86 8.59 0.66
N ALA A 36 -2.33 9.57 1.39
CA ALA A 36 -0.94 10.00 1.22
C ALA A 36 0.05 8.89 1.61
N ILE A 37 -0.19 8.23 2.75
CA ILE A 37 0.65 7.12 3.21
C ILE A 37 0.60 5.97 2.21
N ARG A 38 -0.58 5.55 1.76
CA ARG A 38 -0.75 4.45 0.79
C ARG A 38 0.01 4.69 -0.51
N ARG A 39 -0.01 5.93 -1.02
CA ARG A 39 0.76 6.34 -2.20
C ARG A 39 2.26 6.25 -1.96
N GLU A 40 2.72 6.77 -0.83
CA GLU A 40 4.15 6.81 -0.48
C GLU A 40 4.74 5.40 -0.29
N ILE A 41 4.01 4.52 0.39
CA ILE A 41 4.47 3.13 0.62
C ILE A 41 4.15 2.19 -0.55
N GLY A 42 3.59 2.71 -1.65
CA GLY A 42 3.29 1.94 -2.85
C GLY A 42 2.12 0.94 -2.73
N MET A 43 1.27 1.05 -1.70
CA MET A 43 0.11 0.16 -1.54
C MET A 43 -0.89 0.31 -2.69
N ASP A 44 -1.06 1.52 -3.23
CA ASP A 44 -1.93 1.73 -4.39
C ASP A 44 -1.38 1.03 -5.65
N LEU A 45 -0.04 0.88 -5.76
CA LEU A 45 0.59 0.11 -6.84
C LEU A 45 0.34 -1.38 -6.65
N PHE A 46 0.50 -1.91 -5.44
CA PHE A 46 0.21 -3.31 -5.13
C PHE A 46 -1.26 -3.65 -5.40
N ASP A 47 -2.20 -2.80 -4.98
CA ASP A 47 -3.62 -3.00 -5.25
C ASP A 47 -3.89 -3.08 -6.77
N SER A 48 -3.30 -2.17 -7.56
CA SER A 48 -3.46 -2.19 -9.03
C SER A 48 -2.81 -3.40 -9.72
N LEU A 49 -1.67 -3.88 -9.21
CA LEU A 49 -0.99 -5.07 -9.73
C LEU A 49 -1.77 -6.33 -9.35
N TRP A 50 -2.34 -6.37 -8.14
CA TRP A 50 -3.15 -7.47 -7.64
C TRP A 50 -4.50 -7.57 -8.35
N GLU A 51 -5.18 -6.46 -8.59
CA GLU A 51 -6.43 -6.40 -9.37
C GLU A 51 -6.26 -6.84 -10.82
N ARG A 52 -5.08 -6.61 -11.40
CA ARG A 52 -4.75 -7.05 -12.77
C ARG A 52 -4.20 -8.47 -12.83
N ASN A 53 -3.98 -9.10 -11.68
CA ASN A 53 -3.37 -10.40 -11.64
C ASN A 53 -4.41 -11.47 -12.00
N THR A 54 -4.27 -12.03 -13.19
CA THR A 54 -5.07 -13.16 -13.67
C THR A 54 -4.37 -14.49 -13.44
N LEU A 55 -3.34 -14.55 -12.59
CA LEU A 55 -2.70 -15.82 -12.29
C LEU A 55 -3.70 -16.76 -11.63
N THR A 56 -3.80 -17.95 -12.21
CA THR A 56 -4.45 -19.08 -11.56
C THR A 56 -3.59 -19.54 -10.39
N GLU A 57 -4.19 -20.23 -9.43
CA GLU A 57 -3.50 -20.84 -8.28
C GLU A 57 -2.34 -21.75 -8.74
N GLU A 58 -2.56 -22.52 -9.80
CA GLU A 58 -1.56 -23.40 -10.41
C GLU A 58 -0.34 -22.63 -10.97
N ASP A 59 -0.58 -21.49 -11.63
CA ASP A 59 0.50 -20.65 -12.14
C ASP A 59 1.26 -19.93 -11.02
N ALA A 60 0.59 -19.58 -9.93
CA ALA A 60 1.22 -18.97 -8.76
C ALA A 60 2.14 -19.95 -8.05
N ASP A 61 1.70 -21.19 -7.85
CA ASP A 61 2.47 -22.25 -7.25
C ASP A 61 3.71 -22.60 -8.09
N ARG A 62 3.54 -22.68 -9.41
CA ARG A 62 4.66 -22.89 -10.34
C ARG A 62 5.71 -21.77 -10.24
N LEU A 63 5.28 -20.51 -10.23
CA LEU A 63 6.18 -19.36 -10.08
C LEU A 63 6.90 -19.36 -8.73
N ALA A 64 6.22 -19.73 -7.64
CA ALA A 64 6.83 -19.85 -6.32
C ALA A 64 7.91 -20.95 -6.29
N LEU A 65 7.64 -22.10 -6.89
CA LEU A 65 8.60 -23.21 -7.04
C LEU A 65 9.82 -22.80 -7.87
N GLU A 66 9.63 -22.15 -9.01
CA GLU A 66 10.72 -21.66 -9.85
C GLU A 66 11.61 -20.65 -9.09
N ALA A 67 11.04 -19.71 -8.34
CA ALA A 67 11.79 -18.75 -7.53
C ALA A 67 12.61 -19.42 -6.42
N GLN A 68 12.06 -20.45 -5.77
CA GLN A 68 12.79 -21.26 -4.79
C GLN A 68 13.97 -22.00 -5.42
N HIS A 69 13.78 -22.59 -6.60
CA HIS A 69 14.84 -23.27 -7.33
C HIS A 69 15.99 -22.32 -7.71
N ILE A 70 15.67 -21.11 -8.17
CA ILE A 70 16.68 -20.08 -8.51
C ILE A 70 17.49 -19.68 -7.27
N THR A 71 16.84 -19.48 -6.14
CA THR A 71 17.50 -19.07 -4.89
C THR A 71 18.38 -20.18 -4.33
N ARG A 72 17.93 -21.44 -4.42
CA ARG A 72 18.68 -22.61 -3.96
C ARG A 72 19.93 -22.86 -4.82
N ASN A 73 19.85 -22.69 -6.13
CA ASN A 73 21.00 -22.86 -7.04
C ASN A 73 22.04 -21.72 -6.94
N LYS A 74 21.70 -20.55 -6.40
CA LYS A 74 22.66 -19.47 -6.13
C LYS A 74 23.42 -19.62 -4.80
N SER A 75 23.00 -20.57 -3.96
CA SER A 75 23.57 -20.80 -2.63
C SER A 75 24.42 -22.08 -2.56
N SER A 76 24.73 -22.70 -3.70
CA SER A 76 25.64 -23.87 -3.83
C SER A 76 26.88 -23.51 -4.62
#